data_AF-A0A078F7J8-F1
#
_entry.id   AF-A0A078F7J8-F1
#
_cell.length_a   1.000
_cell.length_b   1.000
_cell.length_c   1.000
_cell.angle_alpha   90.00
_cell.angle_beta   90.00
_cell.angle_gamma   90.00
#
_symmetry.space_group_name_H-M   'P 1'
#
loop_
_entity.id
_entity.type
_entity.pdbx_description
1 polymer ?
#
loop_
_entity_poly.entity_id
_entity_poly.type
_entity_poly.pdbx_seq_one_letter_code
_entity_poly.pdbx_strand_id
1 'polypeptide(L)' 'MCKHLEKLAQEIRKGAASVDGVDPKLWQVSQDAPKDLLSKLSAPPKSDAPLITPSDLAEADEFVFGFPTRFSMMAGQF' A
#
# COMPACT_ATOMS: atom_id res chain seq x y z
N MET A 1 3.76 -0.90 5.45
CA MET A 1 3.33 -1.95 4.50
C MET A 1 4.01 -3.28 4.85
N CYS A 2 3.35 -4.45 4.68
CA CYS A 2 4.01 -5.76 4.86
C CYS A 2 4.92 -6.07 3.65
N LYS A 3 6.10 -6.67 3.86
CA LYS A 3 7.05 -6.98 2.78
C LYS A 3 6.45 -7.84 1.66
N HIS A 4 5.55 -8.77 1.99
CA HIS A 4 4.88 -9.59 0.97
C HIS A 4 3.94 -8.77 0.08
N LEU A 5 3.17 -7.85 0.69
CA LEU A 5 2.30 -6.96 -0.06
C LEU A 5 3.09 -5.94 -0.88
N GLU A 6 4.19 -5.44 -0.34
CA GLU A 6 5.08 -4.55 -1.07
C GLU A 6 5.64 -5.23 -2.31
N LYS A 7 6.14 -6.47 -2.19
CA LYS A 7 6.62 -7.23 -3.33
C LYS A 7 5.51 -7.47 -4.35
N LEU A 8 4.31 -7.83 -3.90
CA LEU A 8 3.15 -8.01 -4.78
C LEU A 8 2.79 -6.71 -5.52
N ALA A 9 2.72 -5.58 -4.81
CA ALA A 9 2.40 -4.29 -5.38
C ALA A 9 3.46 -3.82 -6.39
N GLN A 10 4.74 -4.12 -6.13
CA GLN A 10 5.84 -3.85 -7.08
C GLN A 10 5.69 -4.68 -8.37
N GLU A 11 5.35 -5.96 -8.28
CA GLU A 11 5.13 -6.79 -9.47
C GLU A 11 3.88 -6.36 -10.25
N ILE A 12 2.80 -5.98 -9.57
CA ILE A 12 1.61 -5.38 -10.21
C ILE A 12 1.99 -4.09 -10.92
N ARG A 13 2.74 -3.20 -10.27
CA ARG A 13 3.21 -1.94 -10.87
C ARG A 13 4.06 -2.19 -12.12
N LYS A 14 4.97 -3.18 -12.08
CA LYS A 14 5.76 -3.57 -13.25
C LYS A 14 4.89 -4.09 -14.40
N GLY A 15 3.88 -4.89 -14.09
CA GLY A 15 2.90 -5.37 -15.07
C GLY A 15 2.13 -4.22 -15.71
N ALA A 16 1.58 -3.31 -14.90
CA ALA A 16 0.88 -2.13 -15.38
C ALA A 16 1.78 -1.23 -16.24
N ALA A 17 3.03 -1.02 -15.84
CA ALA A 17 4.01 -0.21 -16.59
C ALA A 17 4.43 -0.82 -17.92
N SER A 18 4.08 -2.08 -18.19
CA SER A 18 4.35 -2.71 -19.49
C SER A 18 3.32 -2.39 -20.57
N VAL A 19 2.23 -1.70 -20.20
CA VAL A 19 1.16 -1.29 -21.12
C VAL A 19 1.38 0.16 -21.54
N ASP A 20 1.40 0.42 -22.85
CA ASP A 20 1.56 1.78 -23.38
C ASP A 20 0.44 2.71 -22.90
N GLY A 21 0.82 3.89 -22.43
CA GLY A 21 -0.11 4.91 -21.92
C GLY A 21 -0.49 4.76 -20.44
N VAL A 22 0.01 3.75 -19.73
CA VAL A 22 -0.23 3.56 -18.29
C VAL A 22 0.94 4.11 -17.48
N ASP A 23 0.66 5.02 -16.53
CA ASP A 23 1.62 5.57 -15.57
C ASP A 23 1.30 5.11 -14.14
N PRO A 24 1.76 3.91 -13.72
CA PRO A 24 1.36 3.35 -12.44
C PRO A 24 2.19 3.92 -11.29
N LYS A 25 1.52 4.64 -10.39
CA LYS A 25 2.09 5.13 -9.13
C LYS A 25 1.83 4.14 -7.99
N LEU A 26 2.80 3.99 -7.10
CA LEU A 26 2.68 3.15 -5.90
C LEU A 26 2.67 4.03 -4.67
N TRP A 27 1.64 3.87 -3.84
CA TRP A 27 1.52 4.55 -2.55
C TRP A 27 1.27 3.57 -1.42
N GLN A 28 1.50 4.03 -0.18
CA GLN A 28 1.10 3.34 1.05
C GLN A 28 0.16 4.20 1.87
N VAL A 29 -0.82 3.55 2.53
CA VAL A 29 -1.69 4.24 3.50
C VAL A 29 -0.95 4.39 4.84
N SER A 30 -1.19 5.50 5.54
CA SER A 30 -0.64 5.71 6.89
C SER A 30 -1.09 4.58 7.82
N GLN A 31 -0.17 4.10 8.63
CA GLN A 31 -0.51 3.18 9.71
C GLN A 31 -0.60 3.99 11.00
N ASP A 32 -1.80 4.47 11.31
CA ASP A 32 -2.07 5.24 12.53
C ASP A 32 -2.14 4.28 13.72
N ALA A 33 -0.96 3.90 14.22
CA ALA A 33 -0.82 3.09 15.41
C ALA A 33 0.31 3.67 16.29
N PRO A 34 0.16 3.66 17.63
CA PRO A 34 1.23 4.03 18.54
C PRO A 34 2.49 3.21 18.28
N LYS A 35 3.67 3.84 18.33
CA LYS A 35 4.96 3.17 18.07
C LYS A 35 5.15 1.92 18.94
N ASP A 36 4.74 1.98 20.21
CA ASP A 36 4.79 0.84 21.13
C ASP A 36 3.95 -0.36 20.65
N LEU A 37 2.82 -0.11 19.99
CA LEU A 37 1.98 -1.15 19.43
C LEU A 37 2.62 -1.76 18.18
N LEU A 38 3.23 -0.94 17.32
CA LEU A 38 3.95 -1.40 16.13
C LEU A 38 5.16 -2.26 16.50
N SER A 39 5.91 -1.87 17.53
CA SER A 39 7.03 -2.66 18.06
C SER A 39 6.58 -4.00 18.61
N LYS A 40 5.45 -4.06 19.34
CA LYS A 40 4.89 -5.33 19.86
C LYS A 40 4.38 -6.26 18.77
N LEU A 41 3.95 -5.70 17.63
CA LEU A 41 3.47 -6.47 16.48
C LEU A 41 4.60 -6.98 15.58
N SER A 42 5.86 -6.77 15.95
CA SER A 42 7.03 -7.05 15.09
C SER A 42 6.82 -6.49 13.69
N ALA A 43 6.26 -5.28 13.61
CA ALA A 43 5.90 -4.68 12.34
C ALA A 43 7.16 -4.51 11.47
N PRO A 44 7.10 -4.88 10.18
CA PRO A 44 8.23 -4.67 9.29
C PRO A 44 8.56 -3.18 9.18
N PRO A 45 9.81 -2.85 8.79
CA PRO A 45 10.22 -1.48 8.55
C PRO A 45 9.28 -0.79 7.54
N LYS A 46 9.17 0.54 7.65
CA LYS A 46 8.36 1.34 6.72
C LYS A 46 8.86 1.11 5.28
N SER A 47 7.92 1.02 4.35
CA SER A 47 8.24 1.00 2.92
C SER A 47 8.68 2.40 2.48
N ASP A 48 9.50 2.45 1.43
CA ASP A 48 9.93 3.70 0.78
C ASP A 48 8.82 4.32 -0.08
N ALA A 49 7.69 3.64 -0.26
CA ALA A 49 6.55 4.17 -1.01
C ALA A 49 6.01 5.46 -0.35
N PRO A 50 5.63 6.49 -1.13
CA PRO A 50 5.02 7.70 -0.59
C PRO A 50 3.69 7.40 0.12
N LEU A 51 3.39 8.20 1.14
CA LEU A 51 2.08 8.15 1.80
C LEU A 51 1.01 8.76 0.88
N ILE A 52 -0.18 8.16 0.88
CA ILE A 52 -1.36 8.70 0.19
C ILE A 52 -2.34 9.32 1.18
N THR A 53 -2.98 10.41 0.76
CA THR A 53 -4.12 11.03 1.42
C THR A 53 -5.39 10.83 0.59
N PRO A 54 -6.59 10.93 1.18
CA PRO A 54 -7.84 10.80 0.42
C PRO A 54 -7.97 11.79 -0.74
N SER A 55 -7.37 12.97 -0.65
CA SER A 55 -7.38 13.99 -1.72
C SER A 55 -6.59 13.55 -2.95
N ASP A 56 -5.49 12.81 -2.76
CA ASP A 56 -4.62 12.35 -3.85
C ASP A 56 -5.32 11.29 -4.72
N LEU A 57 -6.37 10.65 -4.21
CA LEU A 57 -7.16 9.68 -4.99
C LEU A 57 -7.76 10.34 -6.23
N ALA A 58 -8.14 11.62 -6.18
CA ALA A 58 -8.73 12.31 -7.33
C ALA A 58 -7.78 12.44 -8.53
N GLU A 59 -6.47 12.21 -8.35
CA GLU A 59 -5.47 12.30 -9.43
C GLU A 59 -5.38 11.03 -10.29
N ALA A 60 -5.96 9.91 -9.85
CA ALA A 60 -5.85 8.63 -10.55
C ALA A 60 -7.14 8.28 -11.30
N ASP A 61 -6.99 7.80 -12.52
CA ASP A 61 -8.11 7.28 -13.32
C ASP A 61 -8.57 5.89 -12.85
N GLU A 62 -7.64 5.09 -12.34
CA GLU A 62 -7.86 3.70 -11.92
C GLU A 62 -7.11 3.36 -10.62
N PHE A 63 -7.61 2.36 -9.89
CA PHE A 63 -7.04 1.94 -8.60
C PHE A 63 -6.87 0.44 -8.51
N VAL A 64 -5.79 0.04 -7.83
CA VAL A 64 -5.59 -1.32 -7.34
C VAL A 64 -5.25 -1.23 -5.85
N PHE A 65 -6.11 -1.78 -5.00
CA PHE A 65 -5.92 -1.77 -3.55
C PHE A 65 -5.34 -3.10 -3.06
N GLY A 66 -4.25 -3.03 -2.30
CA GLY A 66 -3.60 -4.19 -1.69
C GLY A 66 -3.55 -4.06 -0.18
N PHE A 67 -4.23 -4.94 0.54
CA PHE A 67 -4.24 -4.96 2.00
C PHE A 67 -4.04 -6.38 2.54
N PRO A 68 -3.41 -6.53 3.71
CA PRO A 68 -3.31 -7.84 4.34
C PRO A 68 -4.68 -8.19 4.91
N THR A 69 -5.06 -9.46 4.81
CA THR A 69 -6.31 -9.92 5.41
C THR A 69 -6.16 -9.95 6.93
N ARG A 70 -7.18 -9.45 7.64
CA ARG A 70 -7.38 -9.70 9.07
C ARG A 70 -8.78 -10.27 9.24
N PHE A 71 -8.88 -11.55 9.62
CA PHE A 71 -10.16 -12.25 9.75
C PHE A 71 -11.04 -12.13 8.50
N SER A 72 -10.44 -12.28 7.32
CA SER A 72 -11.09 -12.11 6.01
C SER A 72 -11.66 -10.72 5.72
N MET A 73 -11.31 -9.71 6.53
CA MET A 73 -11.65 -8.31 6.30
C MET A 73 -10.42 -7.49 5.90
N MET A 74 -10.69 -6.30 5.37
CA MET A 74 -9.70 -5.24 5.18
C MET A 74 -9.04 -4.89 6.52
N ALA A 75 -7.75 -4.56 6.49
CA ALA A 75 -7.07 -4.04 7.66
C ALA A 75 -7.60 -2.64 7.98
N GLY A 76 -7.97 -2.34 9.23
CA GLY A 76 -8.62 -1.08 9.61
C GLY A 76 -7.79 0.21 9.47
N GLN A 77 -6.61 0.13 8.87
CA GLN A 77 -5.79 1.27 8.45
C GLN A 77 -6.14 1.76 7.04
N PHE A 78 -6.89 0.96 6.27
CA PHE A 78 -7.46 1.32 4.98
C PHE A 78 -8.86 1.89 5.21
#